data_AF-A0A962IMP8-F1
#
_entry.id   AF-A0A962IMP8-F1
#
_cell.length_a   1.000
_cell.length_b   1.000
_cell.length_c   1.000
_cell.angle_alpha   90.00
_cell.angle_beta   90.00
_cell.angle_gamma   90.00
#
_symmetry.space_group_name_H-M   'P 1'
#
loop_
_entity.id
_entity.type
_entity.pdbx_description
1 polymer ?
#
loop_
_entity_poly.entity_id
_entity_poly.type
_entity_poly.pdbx_seq_one_letter_code
_entity_poly.pdbx_strand_id
1 'polypeptide(L)' 'MRITGWRIARLQIPLRRPFRTALRSVDQIDDRVLLLDTDAGLNGVGSAAATPQITGATHVDTVAAWRRLAPALV' A
#
# COMPACT_ATOMS: atom_id res chain seq x y z
N MET A 1 2.84 13.71 19.82
CA MET A 1 3.16 13.00 18.57
C MET A 1 2.11 13.35 17.54
N ARG A 2 2.54 13.89 16.40
CA ARG A 2 1.71 14.29 15.26
C ARG A 2 2.34 13.80 13.96
N ILE A 3 1.51 13.48 12.97
CA ILE A 3 1.98 13.19 11.61
C ILE A 3 2.35 14.52 10.95
N THR A 4 3.49 14.58 10.28
CA THR A 4 4.04 15.78 9.64
C THR A 4 4.20 15.61 8.14
N GLY A 5 4.20 14.37 7.64
CA GLY A 5 4.37 14.09 6.23
C GLY A 5 3.91 12.69 5.87
N TRP A 6 3.68 12.48 4.59
CA TRP A 6 3.33 11.18 4.05
C TRP A 6 3.86 11.01 2.63
N ARG A 7 4.21 9.77 2.26
CA ARG A 7 4.72 9.39 0.94
C ARG A 7 4.13 8.05 0.53
N ILE A 8 3.87 7.88 -0.76
CA ILE A 8 3.43 6.59 -1.33
C ILE A 8 4.56 6.03 -2.18
N ALA A 9 4.93 4.78 -1.92
CA ALA A 9 5.90 4.02 -2.71
C ALA A 9 5.25 2.78 -3.34
N ARG A 10 5.90 2.20 -4.34
CA ARG A 10 5.56 0.89 -4.90
C ARG A 10 6.57 -0.14 -4.39
N LEU A 11 6.09 -1.29 -3.97
CA LEU A 11 6.90 -2.42 -3.56
C LEU A 11 6.65 -3.59 -4.50
N GLN A 12 7.71 -4.10 -5.12
CA GLN A 12 7.66 -5.29 -5.97
C GLN A 12 8.69 -6.31 -5.49
N ILE A 13 8.22 -7.45 -4.99
CA ILE A 13 9.10 -8.49 -4.42
C ILE A 13 8.71 -9.85 -5.01
N PRO A 14 9.65 -10.61 -5.61
CA PRO A 14 9.38 -11.95 -6.10
C PRO A 14 9.02 -12.90 -4.95
N LEU A 15 8.04 -13.78 -5.18
CA LEU A 15 7.67 -14.80 -4.21
C LEU A 15 8.65 -15.97 -4.27
N ARG A 16 9.10 -16.43 -3.10
CA ARG A 16 9.89 -17.68 -3.01
C ARG A 16 9.13 -18.88 -3.57
N ARG A 17 7.80 -18.88 -3.42
CA ARG A 17 6.89 -19.90 -3.96
C ARG A 17 5.72 -19.20 -4.63
N PRO A 18 5.78 -19.00 -5.96
CA PRO A 18 4.63 -18.54 -6.73
C PRO A 18 3.42 -19.44 -6.50
N PHE A 19 2.22 -18.88 -6.56
CA PHE A 19 0.98 -19.63 -6.41
C PHE A 19 -0.02 -19.25 -7.50
N ARG A 20 -1.03 -20.09 -7.68
CA ARG A 20 -2.08 -19.89 -8.69
C ARG A 20 -3.44 -19.79 -8.02
N THR A 21 -4.21 -18.83 -8.47
CA THR A 21 -5.65 -18.68 -8.18
C THR A 21 -6.45 -19.13 -9.40
N ALA A 22 -7.78 -19.18 -9.30
CA ALA A 22 -8.63 -19.52 -10.44
C ALA A 22 -8.47 -18.56 -11.64
N LEU A 23 -8.08 -17.30 -11.40
CA LEU A 23 -8.07 -16.25 -12.42
C LEU A 23 -6.66 -15.87 -12.90
N ARG A 24 -5.63 -16.13 -12.10
CA ARG A 24 -4.25 -15.71 -12.39
C ARG A 24 -3.22 -16.51 -11.62
N SER A 25 -2.00 -16.55 -12.16
CA SER A 25 -0.80 -16.87 -11.41
C SER A 25 -0.24 -15.62 -10.72
N VAL A 26 0.41 -15.82 -9.58
CA VAL A 26 1.03 -14.76 -8.79
C VAL A 26 2.47 -15.16 -8.49
N ASP A 27 3.39 -14.43 -9.11
CA ASP A 27 4.84 -14.74 -9.07
C ASP A 27 5.59 -13.73 -8.20
N GLN A 28 4.97 -12.57 -7.95
CA GLN A 28 5.51 -11.49 -7.14
C GLN A 28 4.40 -10.78 -6.37
N ILE A 29 4.76 -10.23 -5.22
CA ILE A 29 3.97 -9.21 -4.54
C ILE A 29 4.16 -7.91 -5.32
N ASP A 30 3.06 -7.26 -5.66
CA ASP A 30 3.02 -5.87 -6.13
C ASP A 30 2.09 -5.12 -5.19
N ASP A 31 2.64 -4.19 -4.43
CA ASP A 31 1.95 -3.50 -3.34
C ASP A 31 2.25 -1.99 -3.35
N ARG A 32 1.35 -1.22 -2.74
CA ARG A 32 1.54 0.19 -2.43
C ARG A 32 1.86 0.30 -0.96
N VAL A 33 2.88 1.08 -0.66
CA VAL A 33 3.35 1.32 0.71
C VAL A 33 3.12 2.80 1.04
N LEU A 34 2.45 3.07 2.16
CA LEU A 34 2.29 4.39 2.74
C LEU A 34 3.34 4.56 3.84
N LEU A 35 4.17 5.58 3.70
CA LEU A 35 5.13 6.01 4.70
C LEU A 35 4.59 7.26 5.37
N LEU A 36 4.62 7.31 6.69
CA LEU A 36 4.23 8.45 7.51
C LEU A 36 5.43 8.93 8.30
N ASP A 37 5.63 10.24 8.31
CA ASP A 37 6.68 10.91 9.07
C ASP A 37 6.01 11.65 10.25
N THR A 38 6.66 11.69 11.42
CA THR A 38 6.12 12.34 12.63
C THR A 38 7.05 13.40 13.20
N ASP A 39 6.49 14.31 14.00
CA ASP A 39 7.25 15.35 14.73
C ASP A 39 8.22 14.79 15.79
N ALA A 40 8.01 13.55 16.23
CA ALA A 40 8.87 12.84 17.16
C ALA A 40 10.06 12.11 16.50
N GLY A 41 10.23 12.26 15.17
CA GLY A 41 11.28 11.58 14.42
C GLY A 41 11.02 10.08 14.19
N LEU A 42 9.81 9.60 14.49
CA LEU A 42 9.39 8.23 14.21
C LEU A 42 8.77 8.15 12.81
N ASN A 43 9.00 7.02 12.13
CA ASN A 43 8.36 6.73 10.84
C ASN A 43 7.37 5.57 10.98
N GLY A 44 6.18 5.72 10.41
CA GLY A 44 5.20 4.66 10.25
C GLY A 44 5.24 4.09 8.84
N VAL A 45 5.05 2.78 8.71
CA VAL A 45 4.97 2.09 7.41
C VAL A 45 3.73 1.21 7.40
N GLY A 46 2.89 1.37 6.39
CA GLY A 46 1.75 0.50 6.11
C GLY A 46 1.68 0.13 4.64
N SER A 47 1.04 -0.99 4.31
CA SER A 47 0.85 -1.40 2.91
C SER A 47 -0.57 -1.91 2.67
N ALA A 48 -1.00 -1.96 1.40
CA ALA A 48 -2.34 -2.40 1.03
C ALA A 48 -2.36 -3.05 -0.35
N ALA A 49 -2.25 -4.38 -0.35
CA ALA A 49 -2.22 -5.18 -1.57
C ALA A 49 -3.56 -5.14 -2.30
N ALA A 50 -3.53 -5.02 -3.63
CA ALA A 50 -4.74 -5.07 -4.44
C ALA A 50 -5.35 -6.47 -4.45
N THR A 51 -6.63 -6.55 -4.08
CA THR A 51 -7.40 -7.80 -4.06
C THR A 51 -8.78 -7.57 -4.70
N PRO A 52 -8.85 -7.18 -5.99
CA PRO A 52 -10.10 -6.73 -6.60
C PRO A 52 -11.20 -7.81 -6.60
N GLN A 53 -10.84 -9.09 -6.58
CA GLN A 53 -11.81 -10.19 -6.53
C GLN A 53 -12.31 -10.54 -5.13
N ILE A 54 -11.71 -9.97 -4.08
CA ILE A 54 -12.11 -10.19 -2.68
C ILE A 54 -12.78 -8.93 -2.13
N THR A 55 -12.11 -7.78 -2.27
CA THR A 55 -12.53 -6.51 -1.66
C THR A 55 -13.01 -5.48 -2.69
N GLY A 56 -12.88 -5.75 -3.99
CA GLY A 56 -13.12 -4.77 -5.05
C GLY A 56 -12.00 -3.74 -5.21
N ALA A 57 -11.07 -3.62 -4.25
CA ALA A 57 -10.04 -2.60 -4.26
C ALA A 57 -8.90 -2.91 -5.25
N THR A 58 -8.62 -1.96 -6.14
CA THR A 58 -7.42 -1.97 -6.99
C THR A 58 -6.32 -1.07 -6.41
N HIS A 59 -5.09 -1.21 -6.90
CA HIS A 59 -4.02 -0.29 -6.49
C HIS A 59 -4.33 1.17 -6.85
N VAL A 60 -5.05 1.41 -7.94
CA VAL A 60 -5.44 2.77 -8.35
C VAL A 60 -6.39 3.36 -7.32
N ASP A 61 -7.40 2.60 -6.90
CA ASP A 61 -8.37 3.03 -5.90
C ASP A 61 -7.71 3.30 -4.55
N THR A 62 -6.82 2.39 -4.11
CA THR A 62 -6.07 2.55 -2.86
C THR A 62 -5.23 3.83 -2.87
N VAL A 63 -4.47 4.08 -3.94
CA VAL A 63 -3.64 5.29 -4.07
C VAL A 63 -4.52 6.55 -4.10
N ALA A 64 -5.64 6.51 -4.83
CA ALA A 64 -6.58 7.62 -4.88
C ALA A 64 -7.18 7.92 -3.50
N ALA A 65 -7.57 6.88 -2.76
CA ALA A 65 -8.08 7.01 -1.39
C ALA A 65 -7.03 7.62 -0.46
N TRP A 66 -5.79 7.14 -0.48
CA TRP A 66 -4.71 7.70 0.34
C TRP A 66 -4.42 9.16 -0.01
N ARG A 67 -4.37 9.52 -1.29
CA ARG A 67 -4.19 10.92 -1.71
C ARG A 67 -5.31 11.84 -1.23
N ARG A 68 -6.52 11.31 -1.07
CA ARG A 68 -7.66 12.05 -0.54
C ARG A 68 -7.64 12.16 0.98
N LEU A 69 -7.26 11.09 1.68
CA LEU A 69 -7.36 10.99 3.14
C LEU A 69 -6.12 11.54 3.86
N ALA A 70 -4.92 11.28 3.34
CA ALA A 70 -3.67 11.61 4.02
C ALA A 70 -3.48 13.11 4.31
N PRO A 71 -3.91 14.06 3.45
CA PRO A 71 -3.87 15.49 3.78
C PRO A 71 -4.67 15.88 5.02
N ALA A 72 -5.72 15.12 5.39
CA ALA A 72 -6.52 15.40 6.58
C ALA A 72 -5.87 14.88 7.88
N LEU A 73 -4.77 14.13 7.78
CA LEU A 73 -4.05 13.55 8.91
C LEU A 73 -2.84 14.39 9.37
N VAL A 74 -2.43 15.38 8.57
CA VAL A 74 -1.29 16.28 8.84
C VAL A 74 -1.78 17.55 9.52
#